data_AF-A0A7C7SMY6-F1
#
_entry.id   AF-A0A7C7SMY6-F1
#
_cell.length_a   1.000
_cell.length_b   1.000
_cell.length_c   1.000
_cell.angle_alpha   90.00
_cell.angle_beta   90.00
_cell.angle_gamma   90.00
#
_symmetry.space_group_name_H-M   'P 1'
#
loop_
_entity.id
_entity.type
_entity.pdbx_description
1 polymer ?
#
loop_
_entity_poly.entity_id
_entity_poly.type
_entity_poly.pdbx_seq_one_letter_code
_entity_poly.pdbx_strand_id
1 'polypeptide(L)'
;MIMTKEAFTKQQVKRGKKVLRLVSSINAFIYRASNGRLWSKWAGKYPIMVLSTMGRKTKKIRHIPLIKVLYKNQPLLVASMGGAPIHPSWFFNVQNNPNIEVQIGSEKKNYQAIRASEEEKESLWPTICSFYSDYQVYQERTQRNIPVFICTPIENETPQS
;
A
#
# COMPACT_ATOMS: atom_id res chain seq x y z
N MET A 1 23.79 14.68 17.08
CA MET A 1 22.86 15.13 16.01
C MET A 1 22.98 14.15 14.85
N ILE A 2 22.11 13.12 14.78
CA ILE A 2 22.15 12.15 13.67
C ILE A 2 21.47 12.80 12.48
N MET A 3 22.27 13.28 11.53
CA MET A 3 21.77 13.76 10.24
C MET A 3 21.28 12.56 9.44
N THR A 4 19.99 12.23 9.52
CA THR A 4 19.36 11.19 8.69
C THR A 4 19.43 11.62 7.21
N LYS A 5 20.47 11.16 6.52
CA LYS A 5 20.65 11.40 5.08
C LYS A 5 19.69 10.47 4.33
N GLU A 6 18.81 11.05 3.52
CA GLU A 6 17.92 10.30 2.63
C GLU A 6 18.72 9.24 1.86
N ALA A 7 18.31 7.97 1.95
CA ALA A 7 19.04 6.86 1.33
C ALA A 7 19.06 6.94 -0.22
N PHE A 8 18.12 7.67 -0.81
CA PHE A 8 18.02 7.86 -2.26
C PHE A 8 17.73 9.32 -2.62
N THR A 9 18.35 9.80 -3.71
CA THR A 9 18.00 11.11 -4.28
C THR A 9 16.66 11.04 -5.02
N LYS A 10 15.92 12.17 -5.09
CA LYS A 10 14.65 12.26 -5.83
C LYS A 10 14.79 11.85 -7.30
N GLN A 11 15.94 12.08 -7.92
CA GLN A 11 16.20 11.75 -9.33
C GLN A 11 16.40 10.24 -9.54
N GLN A 12 17.15 9.56 -8.67
CA GLN A 12 17.30 8.10 -8.69
C GLN A 12 15.93 7.41 -8.52
N VAL A 13 15.12 7.87 -7.57
CA VAL A 13 13.78 7.35 -7.35
C VAL A 13 12.89 7.56 -8.59
N LYS A 14 12.93 8.75 -9.22
CA LYS A 14 12.16 9.03 -10.45
C LYS A 14 12.49 8.06 -11.58
N ARG A 15 13.77 7.73 -11.78
CA ARG A 15 14.21 6.77 -12.82
C ARG A 15 13.73 5.35 -12.51
N GLY A 16 13.96 4.86 -11.28
CA GLY A 16 13.52 3.53 -10.85
C GLY A 16 11.99 3.35 -10.85
N LYS A 17 11.23 4.43 -10.60
CA LYS A 17 9.77 4.42 -10.54
C LYS A 17 9.10 3.91 -11.83
N LYS A 18 9.68 4.15 -13.01
CA LYS A 18 9.09 3.66 -14.27
C LYS A 18 9.15 2.13 -14.36
N VAL A 19 10.33 1.56 -14.08
CA VAL A 19 10.54 0.11 -14.06
C VAL A 19 9.68 -0.53 -12.98
N LEU A 20 9.69 0.03 -11.76
CA LEU A 20 8.86 -0.46 -10.66
C LEU A 20 7.38 -0.50 -11.01
N ARG A 21 6.85 0.56 -11.64
CA ARG A 21 5.45 0.60 -12.10
C ARG A 21 5.13 -0.55 -13.05
N LEU A 22 6.01 -0.83 -14.02
CA LEU A 22 5.79 -1.90 -14.99
C LEU A 22 5.74 -3.27 -14.29
N VAL A 23 6.75 -3.57 -13.46
CA VAL A 23 6.82 -4.82 -12.70
C VAL A 23 5.63 -4.97 -11.75
N SER A 24 5.25 -3.90 -11.03
CA SER A 24 4.08 -3.91 -10.15
C SER A 24 2.78 -4.14 -10.92
N SER A 25 2.64 -3.57 -12.13
CA SER A 25 1.47 -3.80 -12.98
C SER A 25 1.37 -5.26 -13.44
N ILE A 26 2.47 -5.88 -13.83
CA ILE A 26 2.51 -7.30 -14.21
C ILE A 26 2.17 -8.18 -13.00
N ASN A 27 2.76 -7.91 -11.83
CA ASN A 27 2.47 -8.65 -10.61
C ASN A 27 0.97 -8.58 -10.26
N ALA A 28 0.40 -7.38 -10.20
CA ALA A 28 -1.02 -7.24 -9.92
C ALA A 28 -1.90 -7.96 -10.95
N PHE A 29 -1.53 -7.95 -12.23
CA PHE A 29 -2.26 -8.69 -13.26
C PHE A 29 -2.24 -10.21 -12.99
N ILE A 30 -1.05 -10.80 -12.79
CA ILE A 30 -0.89 -12.24 -12.53
C ILE A 30 -1.59 -12.66 -11.24
N TYR A 31 -1.43 -11.89 -10.17
CA TYR A 31 -2.10 -12.15 -8.89
C TYR A 31 -3.61 -12.16 -9.06
N ARG A 32 -4.18 -11.13 -9.70
CA ARG A 32 -5.62 -11.00 -9.91
C ARG A 32 -6.17 -12.11 -10.80
N ALA A 33 -5.49 -12.43 -11.90
CA ALA A 33 -5.90 -13.48 -12.84
C ALA A 33 -5.85 -14.89 -12.22
N SER A 34 -4.96 -15.10 -11.24
CA SER A 34 -4.80 -16.39 -10.55
C SER A 34 -5.54 -16.49 -9.22
N ASN A 35 -6.42 -15.53 -8.90
CA ASN A 35 -7.10 -15.45 -7.60
C ASN A 35 -6.11 -15.51 -6.42
N GLY A 36 -4.98 -14.82 -6.56
CA GLY A 36 -3.94 -14.69 -5.54
C GLY A 36 -3.08 -15.93 -5.34
N ARG A 37 -3.12 -16.91 -6.25
CA ARG A 37 -2.27 -18.12 -6.18
C ARG A 37 -0.85 -17.85 -6.65
N LEU A 38 -0.68 -17.09 -7.73
CA LEU A 38 0.62 -16.79 -8.33
C LEU A 38 1.12 -15.40 -7.94
N TRP A 39 2.44 -15.28 -7.78
CA TRP A 39 3.15 -14.05 -7.40
C TRP A 39 2.60 -13.37 -6.13
N SER A 40 2.10 -14.21 -5.22
CA SER A 40 1.41 -13.81 -4.01
C SER A 40 2.32 -13.44 -2.84
N LYS A 41 3.64 -13.50 -3.04
CA LYS A 41 4.63 -13.15 -2.03
C LYS A 41 5.70 -12.23 -2.61
N TRP A 42 6.04 -11.20 -1.85
CA TRP A 42 7.23 -10.39 -2.05
C TRP A 42 8.46 -11.10 -1.50
N ALA A 43 9.56 -11.08 -2.27
CA ALA A 43 10.81 -11.78 -1.95
C ALA A 43 10.61 -13.27 -1.56
N GLY A 44 9.59 -13.93 -2.12
CA GLY A 44 9.23 -15.32 -1.81
C GLY A 44 8.65 -15.56 -0.41
N LYS A 45 8.64 -14.56 0.47
CA LYS A 45 8.33 -14.71 1.90
C LYS A 45 7.07 -13.96 2.32
N TYR A 46 6.95 -12.69 1.97
CA TYR A 46 5.95 -11.80 2.57
C TYR A 46 4.67 -11.76 1.73
N PRO A 47 3.51 -12.22 2.25
CA PRO A 47 2.26 -12.21 1.49
C PRO A 47 1.90 -10.80 1.01
N ILE A 48 1.31 -10.70 -0.18
CA ILE A 48 0.81 -9.43 -0.71
C ILE A 48 -0.72 -9.40 -0.76
N MET A 49 -1.24 -8.19 -0.84
CA MET A 49 -2.61 -7.85 -1.21
C MET A 49 -2.59 -6.88 -2.40
N VAL A 50 -3.69 -6.80 -3.15
CA VAL A 50 -3.80 -5.87 -4.27
C VAL A 50 -4.79 -4.77 -3.94
N LEU A 51 -4.31 -3.52 -3.92
CA LEU A 51 -5.12 -2.31 -3.83
C LEU A 51 -5.64 -1.92 -5.21
N SER A 52 -6.95 -1.77 -5.35
CA SER A 52 -7.62 -1.15 -6.50
C SER A 52 -8.03 0.28 -6.12
N THR A 53 -7.53 1.29 -6.86
CA THR A 53 -7.86 2.71 -6.61
C THR A 53 -8.06 3.49 -7.91
N MET A 54 -8.91 4.52 -7.87
CA MET A 54 -9.17 5.42 -8.99
C MET A 54 -8.03 6.43 -9.18
N GLY A 55 -7.40 6.45 -10.35
CA GLY A 55 -6.36 7.43 -10.65
C GLY A 55 -6.90 8.87 -10.62
N ARG A 56 -6.44 9.72 -9.70
CA ARG A 56 -7.02 11.07 -9.49
C ARG A 56 -7.10 11.95 -10.75
N LYS A 57 -6.07 11.85 -11.61
CA LYS A 57 -5.98 12.58 -12.89
C LYS A 57 -6.62 11.82 -14.05
N THR A 58 -6.37 10.52 -14.13
CA THR A 58 -6.71 9.73 -15.33
C THR A 58 -8.09 9.08 -15.26
N LYS A 59 -8.72 9.03 -14.08
CA LYS A 59 -9.98 8.32 -13.81
C LYS A 59 -9.99 6.83 -14.26
N LYS A 60 -8.81 6.25 -14.40
CA LYS A 60 -8.60 4.82 -14.67
C LYS A 60 -8.34 4.10 -13.36
N ILE A 61 -8.91 2.92 -13.19
CA ILE A 61 -8.60 2.01 -12.09
C ILE A 61 -7.13 1.58 -12.18
N ARG A 62 -6.44 1.58 -11.03
CA ARG A 62 -5.06 1.14 -10.88
C ARG A 62 -5.02 0.03 -9.85
N HIS A 63 -4.30 -1.02 -10.16
CA HIS A 63 -4.04 -2.13 -9.25
C HIS A 63 -2.59 -2.06 -8.76
N ILE A 64 -2.40 -2.04 -7.46
CA ILE A 64 -1.10 -1.87 -6.82
C ILE A 64 -0.89 -3.03 -5.84
N PRO A 65 0.12 -3.89 -6.04
CA PRO A 65 0.49 -4.89 -5.05
C PRO A 65 1.16 -4.19 -3.86
N LEU A 66 0.71 -4.54 -2.65
CA LEU A 66 1.24 -4.06 -1.38
C LEU A 66 1.52 -5.27 -0.48
N ILE A 67 2.47 -5.17 0.46
CA ILE A 67 2.59 -6.19 1.51
C ILE A 67 1.27 -6.25 2.27
N LYS A 68 0.77 -7.46 2.52
CA LYS A 68 -0.43 -7.70 3.30
C LYS A 68 -0.15 -7.39 4.76
N VAL A 69 -0.77 -6.35 5.27
CA VAL A 69 -0.73 -5.96 6.68
C VAL A 69 -2.16 -5.87 7.18
N LEU A 70 -2.46 -6.56 8.28
CA LEU A 70 -3.80 -6.60 8.86
C LEU A 70 -3.75 -6.12 10.31
N TYR A 71 -4.76 -5.35 10.70
CA TYR A 71 -5.04 -5.01 12.09
C TYR A 71 -6.53 -5.27 12.35
N LYS A 72 -6.85 -6.08 13.36
CA LYS A 72 -8.22 -6.52 13.67
C LYS A 72 -8.97 -7.05 12.42
N ASN A 73 -8.29 -7.87 11.62
CA ASN A 73 -8.76 -8.42 10.34
C ASN A 73 -9.06 -7.39 9.23
N GLN A 74 -8.68 -6.13 9.41
CA GLN A 74 -8.83 -5.07 8.41
C GLN A 74 -7.49 -4.70 7.78
N PRO A 75 -7.44 -4.39 6.48
CA PRO A 75 -6.19 -4.04 5.82
C PRO A 75 -5.66 -2.66 6.27
N LEU A 76 -4.34 -2.58 6.43
CA LEU A 76 -3.61 -1.31 6.57
C LEU A 76 -2.79 -1.05 5.31
N LEU A 77 -2.91 0.14 4.71
CA LEU A 77 -2.10 0.52 3.54
C LEU A 77 -0.90 1.34 3.97
N VAL A 78 0.31 0.85 3.71
CA VAL A 78 1.56 1.55 4.07
C VAL A 78 2.20 2.21 2.84
N ALA A 79 2.23 3.54 2.81
CA ALA A 79 2.76 4.34 1.70
C ALA A 79 4.29 4.49 1.76
N SER A 80 5.00 3.36 1.86
CA SER A 80 6.44 3.34 2.13
C SER A 80 7.31 3.64 0.93
N MET A 81 6.97 3.19 -0.29
CA MET A 81 7.85 3.27 -1.47
C MET A 81 9.32 2.91 -1.15
N GLY A 82 9.54 1.87 -0.35
CA GLY A 82 10.90 1.46 0.07
C GLY A 82 11.70 2.51 0.83
N GLY A 83 11.03 3.46 1.51
CA GLY A 83 11.69 4.56 2.23
C GLY A 83 12.11 5.71 1.33
N ALA A 84 11.63 5.80 0.08
CA ALA A 84 11.96 6.93 -0.79
C ALA A 84 11.44 8.27 -0.22
N PRO A 85 12.09 9.42 -0.50
CA PRO A 85 11.66 10.76 -0.07
C PRO A 85 10.35 11.27 -0.71
N ILE A 86 9.65 10.43 -1.48
CA ILE A 86 8.44 10.80 -2.20
C ILE A 86 7.33 9.80 -1.92
N HIS A 87 6.09 10.29 -1.89
CA HIS A 87 4.93 9.42 -1.79
C HIS A 87 4.68 8.62 -3.09
N PRO A 88 4.15 7.39 -2.98
CA PRO A 88 3.70 6.64 -4.14
C PRO A 88 2.54 7.33 -4.84
N SER A 89 2.36 7.06 -6.13
CA SER A 89 1.27 7.70 -6.89
C SER A 89 -0.12 7.32 -6.36
N TRP A 90 -0.28 6.10 -5.82
CA TRP A 90 -1.54 5.65 -5.23
C TRP A 90 -1.90 6.40 -3.95
N PHE A 91 -0.93 6.90 -3.19
CA PHE A 91 -1.19 7.72 -1.99
C PHE A 91 -2.12 8.89 -2.32
N PHE A 92 -1.78 9.63 -3.38
CA PHE A 92 -2.59 10.75 -3.85
C PHE A 92 -3.91 10.34 -4.48
N ASN A 93 -4.03 9.10 -4.96
CA ASN A 93 -5.31 8.59 -5.47
C ASN A 93 -6.28 8.34 -4.31
N VAL A 94 -5.81 7.65 -3.27
CA VAL A 94 -6.61 7.33 -2.07
C VAL A 94 -7.00 8.60 -1.31
N GLN A 95 -6.10 9.57 -1.17
CA GLN A 95 -6.46 10.87 -0.58
C GLN A 95 -7.55 11.61 -1.36
N ASN A 96 -7.63 11.42 -2.69
CA ASN A 96 -8.65 12.06 -3.51
C ASN A 96 -9.96 11.27 -3.53
N ASN A 97 -9.90 9.95 -3.45
CA ASN A 97 -11.05 9.07 -3.39
C ASN A 97 -10.74 7.92 -2.42
N PRO A 98 -11.26 7.98 -1.18
CA PRO A 98 -10.96 6.98 -0.16
C PRO A 98 -11.69 5.65 -0.41
N ASN A 99 -12.65 5.60 -1.33
CA ASN A 99 -13.36 4.37 -1.68
C ASN A 99 -12.45 3.51 -2.57
N ILE A 100 -12.06 2.37 -2.02
CA ILE A 100 -11.10 1.45 -2.63
C ILE A 100 -11.63 0.02 -2.57
N GLU A 101 -11.02 -0.86 -3.36
CA GLU A 101 -11.17 -2.30 -3.20
C GLU A 101 -9.81 -2.88 -2.81
N VAL A 102 -9.81 -3.84 -1.89
CA VAL A 102 -8.62 -4.64 -1.55
C VAL A 102 -8.91 -6.09 -1.86
N GLN A 103 -8.00 -6.72 -2.60
CA GLN A 103 -8.01 -8.16 -2.86
C GLN A 103 -6.95 -8.87 -2.01
N ILE A 104 -7.38 -9.92 -1.30
CA ILE A 104 -6.52 -10.83 -0.54
C ILE A 104 -6.86 -12.26 -0.96
N GLY A 105 -5.95 -12.92 -1.67
CA GLY A 105 -6.23 -14.23 -2.27
C GLY A 105 -7.36 -14.13 -3.28
N SER A 106 -8.38 -14.96 -3.10
CA SER A 106 -9.61 -14.96 -3.90
C SER A 106 -10.64 -13.90 -3.47
N GLU A 107 -10.49 -13.35 -2.27
CA GLU A 107 -11.48 -12.45 -1.68
C GLU A 107 -11.22 -11.00 -2.09
N LYS A 108 -12.29 -10.29 -2.45
CA LYS A 108 -12.29 -8.85 -2.77
C LYS A 108 -13.34 -8.17 -1.92
N LYS A 109 -12.95 -7.08 -1.26
CA LYS A 109 -13.85 -6.27 -0.42
C LYS A 109 -13.65 -4.79 -0.66
N ASN A 110 -14.73 -4.03 -0.53
CA ASN A 110 -14.73 -2.58 -0.60
C ASN A 110 -14.44 -1.98 0.77
N TYR A 111 -13.64 -0.92 0.78
CA TYR A 111 -13.25 -0.22 1.99
C TYR A 111 -13.25 1.29 1.77
N GLN A 112 -13.48 2.01 2.86
CA GLN A 112 -13.09 3.41 2.99
C GLN A 112 -11.72 3.47 3.65
N ALA A 113 -10.73 4.05 2.97
CA ALA A 113 -9.37 4.19 3.47
C ALA A 113 -9.10 5.60 3.96
N ILE A 114 -8.99 5.76 5.27
CA ILE A 114 -8.71 7.04 5.93
C ILE A 114 -7.26 7.06 6.41
N ARG A 115 -6.58 8.18 6.20
CA ARG A 115 -5.19 8.34 6.65
C ARG A 115 -5.18 8.38 8.18
N ALA A 116 -4.36 7.52 8.78
CA ALA A 116 -4.12 7.53 10.21
C ALA A 116 -3.48 8.86 10.64
N SER A 117 -3.87 9.36 11.81
CA SER A 117 -3.14 10.39 12.54
C SER A 117 -1.72 9.91 12.91
N GLU A 118 -0.89 10.80 13.44
CA GLU A 118 0.45 10.40 13.86
C GLU A 118 0.39 9.44 15.06
N GLU A 119 -0.51 9.71 16.00
CA GLU A 119 -0.77 8.91 17.20
C GLU A 119 -1.37 7.54 16.83
N GLU A 120 -2.36 7.52 15.93
CA GLU A 120 -2.93 6.27 15.42
C GLU A 120 -1.85 5.45 14.73
N LYS A 121 -1.05 6.07 13.86
CA LYS A 121 0.06 5.38 13.19
C LYS A 121 1.04 4.82 14.22
N GLU A 122 1.45 5.60 15.21
CA GLU A 122 2.41 5.18 16.24
C GLU A 122 1.92 3.92 16.96
N SER A 123 0.65 3.89 17.36
CA SER A 123 0.04 2.73 17.99
C SER A 123 -0.04 1.49 17.07
N LEU A 124 -0.23 1.69 15.77
CA LEU A 124 -0.30 0.63 14.77
C LEU A 124 1.09 0.14 14.31
N TRP A 125 2.14 0.94 14.49
CA TRP A 125 3.45 0.71 13.91
C TRP A 125 4.11 -0.62 14.35
N PRO A 126 4.03 -1.04 15.62
CA PRO A 126 4.51 -2.36 16.04
C PRO A 126 3.83 -3.50 15.27
N THR A 127 2.51 -3.41 15.06
CA THR A 127 1.77 -4.38 14.26
C THR A 127 2.23 -4.35 12.81
N ILE A 128 2.40 -3.17 12.20
CA ILE A 128 2.87 -3.05 10.83
C ILE A 128 4.24 -3.72 10.64
N CYS A 129 5.17 -3.49 11.58
CA CYS A 129 6.52 -4.06 11.52
C CYS A 129 6.55 -5.56 11.80
N SER A 130 5.58 -6.13 12.52
CA SER A 130 5.51 -7.58 12.73
C SER A 130 5.18 -8.35 11.43
N PHE A 131 4.44 -7.73 10.50
CA PHE A 131 4.22 -8.29 9.16
C PHE A 131 5.42 -8.11 8.24
N TYR A 132 6.12 -6.97 8.36
CA TYR A 132 7.31 -6.69 7.55
C TYR A 132 8.27 -5.72 8.25
N SER A 133 9.32 -6.28 8.84
CA SER A 133 10.30 -5.55 9.68
C SER A 133 11.04 -4.44 8.94
N ASP A 134 11.24 -4.56 7.63
CA ASP A 134 11.94 -3.54 6.84
C ASP A 134 11.20 -2.20 6.81
N TYR A 135 9.91 -2.15 7.19
CA TYR A 135 9.20 -0.86 7.33
C TYR A 135 9.88 0.08 8.32
N GLN A 136 10.43 -0.44 9.42
CA GLN A 136 11.19 0.36 10.38
C GLN A 136 12.43 0.98 9.72
N VAL A 137 13.19 0.15 9.01
CA VAL A 137 14.37 0.60 8.23
C VAL A 137 13.98 1.64 7.18
N TYR A 138 12.81 1.50 6.55
CA TYR A 138 12.33 2.47 5.57
C TYR A 138 11.96 3.81 6.21
N GLN A 139 11.39 3.80 7.41
CA GLN A 139 11.03 5.00 8.16
C GLN A 139 12.29 5.76 8.63
N GLU A 140 13.33 5.05 9.06
CA GLU A 140 14.60 5.65 9.49
C GLU A 140 15.38 6.30 8.33
N ARG A 141 15.18 5.82 7.10
CA ARG A 141 15.90 6.28 5.90
C ARG A 141 15.28 7.50 5.23
N THR A 142 14.18 8.03 5.76
CA THR A 142 13.49 9.18 5.18
C THR A 142 13.03 10.15 6.26
N GLN A 143 13.03 11.43 5.92
CA GLN A 143 12.56 12.49 6.82
C GLN A 143 11.03 12.57 6.89
N ARG A 144 10.33 11.98 5.92
CA ARG A 144 8.86 12.01 5.93
C ARG A 144 8.33 10.97 6.91
N ASN A 145 7.28 11.35 7.64
CA ASN A 145 6.45 10.39 8.33
C ASN A 145 5.75 9.50 7.27
N ILE A 146 6.09 8.20 7.19
CA ILE A 146 5.51 7.27 6.19
C ILE A 146 4.01 7.14 6.44
N PRO A 147 3.14 7.56 5.50
CA PRO A 147 1.70 7.53 5.75
C PRO A 147 1.15 6.11 5.82
N VAL A 148 0.19 5.91 6.72
CA VAL A 148 -0.60 4.68 6.87
C VAL A 148 -2.07 5.04 6.65
N PHE A 149 -2.82 4.16 5.98
CA PHE A 149 -4.27 4.26 5.88
C PHE A 149 -4.93 3.09 6.59
N ILE A 150 -5.93 3.39 7.40
CA ILE A 150 -6.81 2.45 8.05
C ILE A 150 -7.99 2.21 7.11
N CYS A 151 -8.25 0.94 6.79
CA CYS A 151 -9.37 0.58 5.93
C CYS A 151 -10.54 0.08 6.77
N THR A 152 -11.69 0.73 6.63
CA THR A 152 -12.94 0.28 7.24
C THR A 152 -13.83 -0.31 6.14
N PRO A 153 -14.43 -1.50 6.33
CA PRO A 153 -15.34 -2.07 5.34
C PRO A 153 -16.46 -1.08 5.00
N ILE A 154 -16.79 -0.99 3.71
CA ILE A 154 -18.05 -0.37 3.30
C ILE A 154 -19.06 -1.51 3.26
N GLU A 155 -20.05 -1.48 4.15
CA GLU A 155 -21.19 -2.37 4.04
C GLU A 155 -21.87 -2.05 2.70
N ASN A 156 -21.83 -3.03 1.78
CA ASN A 156 -22.74 -2.97 0.66
C ASN A 156 -24.10 -3.34 1.24
N GLU A 157 -25.06 -2.40 1.26
CA GLU A 157 -26.46 -2.78 1.39
C GLU A 157 -26.74 -3.79 0.28
N THR A 158 -26.89 -5.06 0.66
CA THR A 158 -27.41 -6.07 -0.24
C THR A 158 -28.82 -5.61 -0.57
N PRO A 159 -29.21 -5.41 -1.85
CA PRO A 159 -30.62 -5.22 -2.17
C PRO A 159 -31.34 -6.45 -1.63
N GLN A 160 -32.21 -6.25 -0.64
CA GLN A 160 -33.12 -7.28 -0.18
C GLN A 160 -33.95 -7.69 -1.41
N SER A 161 -33.70 -8.92 -1.87
CA SER A 161 -34.51 -9.62 -2.86
C SER A 161 -35.89 -9.91 -2.32
#